data_AF-H9W5V3-F1
#
_entry.id   AF-H9W5V3-F1
#
_cell.length_a   1.000
_cell.length_b   1.000
_cell.length_c   1.000
_cell.angle_alpha   90.00
_cell.angle_beta   90.00
_cell.angle_gamma   90.00
#
_symmetry.space_group_name_H-M   'P 1'
#
loop_
_entity.id
_entity.type
_entity.pdbx_description
1 polymer ?
#
loop_
_entity_poly.entity_id
_entity_poly.type
_entity_poly.pdbx_seq_one_letter_code
_entity_poly.pdbx_strand_id
1 'polypeptide(L)'
;LTYFSHSSNDFDQHGCSTSYNDAVLYFNTLLRYQLSSIRKQLEDANIIYVNTYDIIYDFFANPSKYGFNATTEACCGVGGKYNYR
;
A
#
# COMPACT_ATOMS: atom_id res chain seq x y z
N LEU A 1 -7.81 -8.48 -6.29
CA LEU A 1 -8.13 -9.35 -5.14
C LEU A 1 -9.42 -10.17 -5.31
N THR A 2 -10.27 -9.90 -6.32
CA THR A 2 -11.47 -10.72 -6.60
C THR A 2 -11.27 -11.77 -7.71
N TYR A 3 -10.17 -11.68 -8.46
CA TYR A 3 -9.87 -12.60 -9.57
C TYR A 3 -9.16 -13.89 -9.14
N PHE A 4 -8.53 -13.92 -7.97
CA PHE A 4 -7.81 -15.07 -7.44
C PHE A 4 -8.43 -15.52 -6.12
N SER A 5 -8.45 -16.83 -5.87
CA SER A 5 -8.94 -17.37 -4.60
C SER A 5 -8.02 -16.93 -3.47
N HIS A 6 -8.59 -16.36 -2.42
CA HIS A 6 -7.84 -15.94 -1.24
C HIS A 6 -8.44 -16.55 0.03
N SER A 7 -7.57 -16.89 0.98
CA SER A 7 -7.94 -17.31 2.32
C SER A 7 -7.83 -16.14 3.31
N SER A 8 -8.43 -16.27 4.50
CA SER A 8 -8.23 -15.29 5.57
C SER A 8 -6.75 -15.14 5.98
N ASN A 9 -5.94 -16.17 5.76
CA ASN A 9 -4.52 -16.17 6.12
C ASN A 9 -3.65 -15.39 5.12
N ASP A 10 -4.22 -14.99 3.98
CA ASP A 10 -3.50 -14.21 2.96
C ASP A 10 -3.45 -12.72 3.32
N PHE A 11 -4.20 -12.31 4.34
CA PHE A 11 -4.31 -10.93 4.80
C PHE A 11 -3.76 -10.76 6.21
N ASP A 12 -3.15 -9.61 6.47
CA ASP A 12 -2.80 -9.22 7.83
C ASP A 12 -4.03 -8.73 8.62
N GLN A 13 -3.81 -8.36 9.89
CA GLN A 13 -4.86 -7.88 10.79
C GLN A 13 -5.58 -6.60 10.31
N HIS A 14 -5.01 -5.88 9.34
CA HIS A 14 -5.58 -4.65 8.77
C HIS A 14 -6.26 -4.90 7.41
N GLY A 15 -6.32 -6.16 6.96
CA GLY A 15 -6.95 -6.53 5.69
C GLY A 15 -6.04 -6.32 4.47
N CYS A 16 -4.75 -6.09 4.67
CA CYS A 16 -3.78 -5.94 3.59
C CYS A 16 -3.19 -7.30 3.20
N SER A 17 -3.03 -7.56 1.90
CA SER A 17 -2.42 -8.80 1.41
C SER A 17 -0.95 -8.89 1.82
N THR A 18 -0.57 -9.92 2.56
CA THR A 18 0.80 -10.09 3.07
C THR A 18 1.80 -10.24 1.93
N SER A 19 1.47 -11.05 0.92
CA SER A 19 2.34 -11.27 -0.25
C SER A 19 2.59 -9.99 -1.06
N TYR A 20 1.61 -9.10 -1.16
CA TYR A 20 1.81 -7.81 -1.82
C TYR A 20 2.59 -6.83 -0.95
N ASN A 21 2.35 -6.82 0.37
CA ASN A 21 3.13 -6.02 1.30
C ASN A 21 4.62 -6.38 1.21
N ASP A 22 4.95 -7.68 1.23
CA ASP A 22 6.32 -8.18 1.13
C ASP A 22 7.00 -7.76 -0.19
N ALA A 23 6.28 -7.90 -1.31
CA ALA A 23 6.79 -7.49 -2.62
C ALA A 23 7.07 -5.97 -2.69
N VAL A 24 6.16 -5.15 -2.14
CA VAL A 24 6.32 -3.68 -2.11
C VAL A 24 7.47 -3.27 -1.20
N LEU A 25 7.59 -3.87 0.00
CA LEU A 25 8.69 -3.59 0.93
C LEU A 25 10.05 -3.95 0.32
N TYR A 26 10.13 -5.08 -0.36
CA TYR A 26 11.35 -5.50 -1.07
C TYR A 26 11.70 -4.51 -2.18
N PHE A 27 10.74 -4.17 -3.04
CA PHE A 27 10.94 -3.18 -4.11
C PHE A 27 11.39 -1.81 -3.56
N ASN A 28 10.72 -1.30 -2.53
CA ASN A 28 11.05 -0.01 -1.92
C ASN A 28 12.46 0.00 -1.31
N THR A 29 12.90 -1.13 -0.76
CA THR A 29 14.28 -1.28 -0.26
C THR A 29 15.30 -1.12 -1.38
N LEU A 30 15.12 -1.82 -2.51
CA LEU A 30 15.99 -1.70 -3.67
C LEU A 30 15.92 -0.31 -4.31
N LEU A 31 14.72 0.27 -4.40
CA LEU A 31 14.50 1.60 -4.94
C LEU A 31 15.26 2.65 -4.13
N ARG A 32 15.15 2.64 -2.80
CA ARG A 32 15.89 3.57 -1.93
C ARG A 32 17.40 3.44 -2.10
N TYR A 33 17.90 2.20 -2.23
CA TYR A 33 19.30 1.95 -2.52
C TYR A 33 19.73 2.58 -3.85
N GLN A 34 18.98 2.34 -4.93
CA GLN A 34 19.28 2.90 -6.25
C GLN A 34 19.18 4.44 -6.29
N LEU A 35 18.16 5.02 -5.64
CA LEU A 35 18.02 6.47 -5.54
C LEU A 35 19.20 7.13 -4.82
N SER A 36 19.85 6.44 -3.88
CA SER A 36 21.07 6.95 -3.24
C SER A 36 22.25 7.09 -4.22
N SER A 37 22.31 6.22 -5.23
CA SER A 37 23.32 6.28 -6.30
C SER A 37 22.97 7.35 -7.33
N ILE A 38 21.70 7.38 -7.79
CA ILE A 38 21.25 8.31 -8.83
C ILE A 38 21.37 9.76 -8.35
N ARG A 39 21.06 10.06 -7.08
CA ARG A 39 21.22 11.41 -6.50
C ARG A 39 22.67 11.90 -6.51
N LYS A 40 23.66 11.01 -6.50
CA LYS A 40 25.08 11.36 -6.64
C LYS A 40 25.48 11.58 -8.10
N GLN A 41 24.80 10.93 -9.04
CA GLN A 41 25.08 11.06 -10.47
C GLN A 41 24.40 12.29 -11.08
N LEU A 42 23.24 12.67 -10.56
CA LEU A 42 22.42 13.77 -11.03
C LEU A 42 22.40 14.90 -9.99
N GLU A 43 23.56 15.51 -9.75
CA GLU A 43 23.73 16.52 -8.70
C GLU A 43 22.85 17.77 -8.93
N ASP A 44 22.51 18.08 -10.18
CA ASP A 44 21.65 19.21 -10.55
C ASP A 44 20.14 18.88 -10.53
N ALA A 45 19.76 17.63 -10.22
CA ALA A 45 18.37 17.19 -10.24
C ALA A 45 17.77 17.03 -8.83
N ASN A 46 16.56 17.56 -8.63
CA ASN A 46 15.78 17.33 -7.41
C ASN A 46 15.03 16.01 -7.48
N ILE A 47 15.53 14.98 -6.79
CA ILE A 47 14.92 13.64 -6.77
C ILE A 47 14.23 13.41 -5.43
N ILE A 48 12.90 13.40 -5.43
CA ILE A 48 12.06 13.21 -4.24
C ILE A 48 11.54 11.78 -4.20
N TYR A 49 11.61 11.15 -3.02
CA TYR A 49 11.01 9.84 -2.76
C TYR A 49 9.92 10.01 -1.71
N VAL A 50 8.75 9.44 -1.97
CA VAL A 50 7.62 9.42 -1.03
C VAL A 50 7.36 7.96 -0.67
N ASN A 51 7.40 7.64 0.62
CA ASN A 51 7.08 6.29 1.08
C ASN A 51 5.57 6.09 1.13
N THR A 52 4.96 5.92 -0.04
CA THR A 52 3.51 5.75 -0.17
C THR A 52 3.00 4.49 0.54
N TYR A 53 3.85 3.46 0.66
CA TYR A 53 3.49 2.23 1.39
C TYR A 53 3.12 2.54 2.85
N ASP A 54 4.00 3.22 3.60
CA ASP A 54 3.74 3.55 5.01
C ASP A 54 2.49 4.42 5.17
N ILE A 55 2.28 5.38 4.26
CA ILE A 55 1.13 6.28 4.28
C ILE A 55 -0.17 5.49 4.10
N ILE A 56 -0.23 4.62 3.09
CA ILE A 56 -1.41 3.80 2.84
C ILE A 56 -1.61 2.78 3.97
N TYR A 57 -0.54 2.15 4.45
CA TYR A 57 -0.62 1.18 5.53
C TYR A 57 -1.17 1.80 6.81
N ASP A 58 -0.68 2.98 7.21
CA ASP A 58 -1.18 3.72 8.37
C ASP A 58 -2.66 4.10 8.20
N PHE A 59 -3.09 4.42 6.98
CA PHE A 59 -4.50 4.69 6.69
C PHE A 59 -5.38 3.45 6.93
N PHE A 60 -4.97 2.28 6.46
CA PHE A 60 -5.70 1.03 6.71
C PHE A 60 -5.67 0.61 8.19
N ALA A 61 -4.54 0.84 8.86
CA ALA A 61 -4.38 0.49 10.28
C ALA A 61 -5.10 1.44 11.22
N ASN A 62 -5.18 2.73 10.88
CA ASN A 62 -5.68 3.80 11.75
C ASN A 62 -6.72 4.70 11.04
N PRO A 63 -7.82 4.17 10.48
CA PRO A 63 -8.73 4.95 9.66
C PRO A 63 -9.39 6.13 10.38
N SER A 64 -9.70 5.98 11.67
CA SER A 64 -10.33 7.03 12.48
C SER A 64 -9.43 8.26 12.61
N LYS A 65 -8.10 8.11 12.57
CA LYS A 65 -7.13 9.22 12.56
C LYS A 65 -7.32 10.13 11.35
N TYR A 66 -7.83 9.57 10.25
CA TYR A 66 -8.07 10.24 8.99
C TYR A 66 -9.54 10.61 8.75
N GLY A 67 -10.43 10.33 9.72
CA GLY A 67 -11.86 10.60 9.60
C GLY A 67 -12.64 9.56 8.80
N PHE A 68 -12.10 8.35 8.63
CA PHE A 68 -12.74 7.26 7.91
C PHE A 68 -13.28 6.20 8.87
N ASN A 69 -14.45 5.66 8.55
CA ASN A 69 -15.08 4.56 9.29
C ASN A 69 -14.94 3.21 8.58
N ALA A 70 -14.62 3.23 7.28
CA ALA A 70 -14.44 2.04 6.45
C ALA A 70 -13.25 2.26 5.50
N THR A 71 -12.42 1.23 5.34
CA THR A 71 -11.22 1.26 4.48
C THR A 71 -11.23 0.21 3.40
N THR A 72 -12.03 -0.85 3.56
CA THR A 72 -12.06 -2.01 2.67
C THR A 72 -13.31 -2.06 1.79
N GLU A 73 -14.19 -1.06 1.90
CA GLU A 73 -15.40 -0.94 1.11
C GLU A 73 -15.24 0.16 0.05
N ALA A 74 -15.64 -0.12 -1.19
CA ALA A 74 -15.69 0.92 -2.20
C ALA A 74 -16.83 1.91 -1.90
N CYS A 75 -16.63 3.19 -2.21
CA CYS A 75 -17.66 4.22 -2.00
C CYS A 75 -18.88 4.02 -2.91
N CYS A 76 -18.64 3.61 -4.16
CA CYS A 76 -19.68 3.32 -5.14
C CYS A 76 -19.54 1.86 -5.61
N GLY A 77 -20.57 1.06 -5.36
CA GLY A 77 -20.63 -0.32 -5.82
C GLY A 77 -22.01 -0.92 -5.64
N VAL A 78 -22.08 -2.25 -5.78
CA VAL A 78 -23.37 -2.96 -5.87
C VAL A 78 -23.65 -3.85 -4.65
N GLY A 79 -22.98 -3.58 -3.52
CA GLY A 79 -23.12 -4.33 -2.28
C GLY A 79 -22.12 -5.49 -2.11
N GLY A 80 -22.32 -6.28 -1.04
CA GLY A 80 -21.40 -7.33 -0.59
C GLY A 80 -20.33 -6.82 0.39
N LYS A 81 -19.48 -7.73 0.88
CA LYS A 81 -18.50 -7.46 1.96
C LYS A 81 -17.59 -6.25 1.70
N TYR A 82 -17.22 -6.01 0.44
CA TYR A 82 -16.31 -4.94 0.04
C TYR A 82 -17.00 -3.83 -0.77
N ASN A 83 -18.34 -3.86 -0.85
CA ASN A 83 -19.14 -3.00 -1.74
C ASN A 83 -18.54 -2.86 -3.15
N TYR A 84 -18.01 -3.95 -3.73
CA TYR A 84 -17.19 -3.92 -4.95
C TYR A 84 -17.66 -4.98 -5.94
N ARG A 85 -17.92 -4.57 -7.19
CA ARG A 85 -18.18 -5.46 -8.32
C ARG A 85 -17.88 -4.76 -9.64
#